data_AF-A0A1V6FP27-F1
#
_entry.id   AF-A0A1V6FP27-F1
#
_cell.length_a   1.000
_cell.length_b   1.000
_cell.length_c   1.000
_cell.angle_alpha   90.00
_cell.angle_beta   90.00
_cell.angle_gamma   90.00
#
_symmetry.space_group_name_H-M   'P 1'
#
loop_
_entity.id
_entity.type
_entity.pdbx_description
1 polymer ?
#
loop_
_entity_poly.entity_id
_entity_poly.type
_entity_poly.pdbx_seq_one_letter_code
_entity_poly.pdbx_strand_id
1 'polypeptide(L)'
;MHKVFIVLTLAMLTVLRGQSLDGFLEERGRRLWDTTGSVVLKSFPGALGWSAADFTQMRYAAGSARQKLTFAGIPLPEVIFYYNDKPADKLSRKLVSLQVSVYNRGDCGHWDKKRFQEALTAVERRLWELTRDRNPSKSRRFLGQARIEQITWRASGYDVSLRWSGRGDENEYITLLFAERGSTGKLGEEIRASLNRSELRERKIKERDGTIRLEIPPVTQGGKGYCVGATLERVLKYFGSEVDQHIIAQIAESDARLGTSIDVALQALKNAGRKLNVRIQDVYVDDSFASLLGLNNLFKKYNRQARLQGLPEVDSTLRPRGGVIDLSDQLTRLDPSVFIASRQKRDRDAKWFMQEIRNNIDRSYPLCWTLIMFPQDTQQGRFSFHARIINGYNLKNNTIIYTDTWGPESTPKTMPLDEAWAKTTHLILVAPR
;
A
#
# COMPACT_ATOMS: atom_id res chain seq x y z
N MET A 1 -16.62 62.65 -31.46
CA MET A 1 -16.39 62.28 -30.04
C MET A 1 -16.85 60.85 -29.83
N HIS A 2 -15.95 59.88 -29.94
CA HIS A 2 -16.24 58.46 -29.71
C HIS A 2 -15.94 58.12 -28.25
N LYS A 3 -16.98 57.75 -27.49
CA LYS A 3 -16.82 57.21 -26.13
C LYS A 3 -16.43 55.74 -26.23
N VAL A 4 -15.17 55.45 -25.91
CA VAL A 4 -14.67 54.08 -25.77
C VAL A 4 -15.19 53.51 -24.45
N PHE A 5 -16.01 52.46 -24.52
CA PHE A 5 -16.34 51.61 -23.38
C PHE A 5 -15.10 50.76 -23.05
N ILE A 6 -14.43 51.07 -21.94
CA ILE A 6 -13.43 50.18 -21.36
C ILE A 6 -14.19 49.07 -20.64
N VAL A 7 -14.31 47.91 -21.31
CA VAL A 7 -14.64 46.66 -20.64
C VAL A 7 -13.41 46.28 -19.82
N LEU A 8 -13.49 46.47 -18.50
CA LEU A 8 -12.53 45.91 -17.56
C LEU A 8 -12.69 44.39 -17.58
N THR A 9 -11.99 43.72 -18.49
CA THR A 9 -11.71 42.29 -18.36
C THR A 9 -10.90 42.11 -17.09
N LEU A 10 -11.56 41.61 -16.05
CA LEU A 10 -10.93 41.05 -14.87
C LEU A 10 -10.19 39.77 -15.30
N ALA A 11 -9.07 39.94 -16.01
CA ALA A 11 -8.16 38.86 -16.33
C ALA A 11 -7.57 38.41 -14.99
N MET A 12 -8.05 37.25 -14.54
CA MET A 12 -7.52 36.48 -13.43
C MET A 12 -5.99 36.57 -13.38
N LEU A 13 -5.48 37.16 -12.31
CA LEU A 13 -4.17 36.85 -11.77
C LEU A 13 -4.19 35.42 -11.22
N THR A 14 -4.37 34.42 -12.09
CA THR A 14 -4.08 33.02 -11.79
C THR A 14 -2.59 32.77 -12.06
N VAL A 15 -1.76 33.36 -11.23
CA VAL A 15 -0.35 33.01 -11.12
C VAL A 15 -0.18 32.18 -9.84
N LEU A 16 0.04 30.88 -10.01
CA LEU A 16 0.61 29.93 -9.04
C LEU A 16 -0.12 29.66 -7.72
N ARG A 17 -1.45 29.80 -7.63
CA ARG A 17 -2.20 29.19 -6.51
C ARG A 17 -2.50 27.73 -6.83
N GLY A 18 -2.00 26.81 -6.00
CA GLY A 18 -2.39 25.40 -6.06
C GLY A 18 -3.91 25.24 -6.00
N GLN A 19 -4.41 24.13 -6.53
CA GLN A 19 -5.82 23.78 -6.43
C GLN A 19 -6.17 23.53 -4.95
N SER A 20 -7.36 23.94 -4.50
CA SER A 20 -7.77 23.79 -3.10
C SER A 20 -8.85 22.73 -2.98
N LEU A 21 -8.60 21.73 -2.12
CA LEU A 21 -9.59 20.72 -1.76
C LEU A 21 -10.68 21.31 -0.85
N ASP A 22 -10.39 22.40 -0.13
CA ASP A 22 -11.35 23.09 0.74
C ASP A 22 -12.60 23.54 -0.03
N GLY A 23 -12.40 24.27 -1.13
CA GLY A 23 -13.51 24.79 -1.94
C GLY A 23 -14.33 23.67 -2.59
N PHE A 24 -13.66 22.60 -3.01
CA PHE A 24 -14.34 21.42 -3.53
C PHE A 24 -15.24 20.78 -2.47
N LEU A 25 -14.75 20.56 -1.25
CA LEU A 25 -15.55 19.97 -0.17
C LEU A 25 -16.71 20.87 0.25
N GLU A 26 -16.52 22.19 0.27
CA GLU A 26 -17.59 23.17 0.53
C GLU A 26 -18.68 23.14 -0.55
N GLU A 27 -18.29 23.18 -1.83
CA GLU A 27 -19.21 23.15 -2.96
C GLU A 27 -20.03 21.86 -2.99
N ARG A 28 -19.37 20.72 -2.76
CA ARG A 28 -20.04 19.41 -2.79
C ARG A 28 -20.94 19.22 -1.58
N GLY A 29 -20.49 19.58 -0.38
CA GLY A 29 -21.25 19.48 0.87
C GLY A 29 -21.94 18.11 1.02
N ARG A 30 -23.27 18.10 1.14
CA ARG A 30 -24.08 16.87 1.27
C ARG A 30 -24.04 15.96 0.03
N ARG A 31 -23.70 16.52 -1.13
CA ARG A 31 -23.63 15.83 -2.43
C ARG A 31 -22.22 15.32 -2.74
N LEU A 32 -21.38 15.17 -1.72
CA LEU A 32 -20.04 14.60 -1.86
C LEU A 32 -20.08 13.22 -2.52
N TRP A 33 -21.05 12.38 -2.17
CA TRP A 33 -21.19 11.02 -2.72
C TRP A 33 -21.83 10.96 -4.11
N ASP A 34 -22.40 12.07 -4.60
CA ASP A 34 -22.78 12.22 -6.01
C ASP A 34 -21.60 12.61 -6.90
N THR A 35 -20.41 12.79 -6.33
CA THR A 35 -19.21 13.12 -7.09
C THR A 35 -18.84 11.94 -7.98
N THR A 36 -18.65 12.23 -9.26
CA THR A 36 -18.19 11.26 -10.24
C THR A 36 -16.77 11.55 -10.70
N GLY A 37 -16.14 10.58 -11.38
CA GLY A 37 -14.81 10.76 -11.96
C GLY A 37 -14.73 11.97 -12.90
N SER A 38 -15.79 12.25 -13.67
CA SER A 38 -15.87 13.46 -14.52
C SER A 38 -15.89 14.77 -13.72
N VAL A 39 -16.54 14.79 -12.55
CA VAL A 39 -16.55 15.97 -11.68
C VAL A 39 -15.14 16.22 -11.13
N VAL A 40 -14.47 15.19 -10.60
CA VAL A 40 -13.12 15.34 -10.04
C VAL A 40 -12.12 15.81 -11.08
N LEU A 41 -12.12 15.24 -12.29
CA LEU A 41 -11.21 15.65 -13.35
C LEU A 41 -11.45 17.09 -13.84
N LYS A 42 -12.69 17.59 -13.78
CA LYS A 42 -13.02 18.99 -14.08
C LYS A 42 -12.61 19.93 -12.95
N SER A 43 -12.83 19.54 -11.69
CA SER A 43 -12.44 20.34 -10.52
C SER A 43 -10.93 20.42 -10.35
N PHE A 44 -10.20 19.38 -10.76
CA PHE A 44 -8.76 19.28 -10.56
C PHE A 44 -7.98 18.94 -11.84
N PRO A 45 -8.01 19.82 -12.86
CA PRO A 45 -7.45 19.53 -14.17
C PRO A 45 -5.95 19.28 -14.09
N GLY A 46 -5.52 18.11 -14.57
CA GLY A 46 -4.09 17.72 -14.65
C GLY A 46 -3.40 17.45 -13.31
N ALA A 47 -4.16 17.39 -12.19
CA ALA A 47 -3.62 17.05 -10.88
C ALA A 47 -3.84 15.57 -10.51
N LEU A 48 -4.96 14.98 -10.95
CA LEU A 48 -5.34 13.60 -10.62
C LEU A 48 -5.32 12.66 -11.83
N GLY A 49 -5.03 11.38 -11.57
CA GLY A 49 -5.09 10.30 -12.54
C GLY A 49 -5.66 9.01 -11.95
N TRP A 50 -6.20 8.13 -12.79
CA TRP A 50 -6.65 6.80 -12.37
C TRP A 50 -5.44 5.95 -11.94
N SER A 51 -5.45 5.44 -10.71
CA SER A 51 -4.35 4.66 -10.14
C SER A 51 -4.63 3.16 -10.08
N ALA A 52 -5.91 2.76 -10.07
CA ALA A 52 -6.33 1.37 -10.14
C ALA A 52 -6.84 1.01 -11.55
N ALA A 53 -6.48 -0.17 -12.04
CA ALA A 53 -6.84 -0.61 -13.40
C ALA A 53 -8.34 -0.87 -13.59
N ASP A 54 -9.03 -1.19 -12.50
CA ASP A 54 -10.48 -1.34 -12.47
C ASP A 54 -11.22 0.00 -12.40
N PHE A 55 -10.49 1.14 -12.35
CA PHE A 55 -11.01 2.49 -12.17
C PHE A 55 -11.80 2.72 -10.89
N THR A 56 -11.46 2.02 -9.80
CA THR A 56 -12.01 2.29 -8.46
C THR A 56 -11.24 3.37 -7.71
N GLN A 57 -10.09 3.82 -8.22
CA GLN A 57 -9.25 4.82 -7.54
C GLN A 57 -8.72 5.89 -8.49
N MET A 58 -8.88 7.14 -8.07
CA MET A 58 -8.23 8.29 -8.68
C MET A 58 -7.33 8.97 -7.64
N ARG A 59 -6.06 9.15 -7.98
CA ARG A 59 -5.00 9.56 -7.05
C ARG A 59 -4.36 10.87 -7.49
N TYR A 60 -4.14 11.73 -6.52
CA TYR A 60 -3.19 12.83 -6.52
C TYR A 60 -1.93 12.38 -5.78
N ALA A 61 -0.75 12.60 -6.36
CA ALA A 61 0.53 12.40 -5.68
C ALA A 61 1.45 13.58 -5.99
N ALA A 62 1.91 14.30 -4.96
CA ALA A 62 2.64 15.56 -5.11
C ALA A 62 3.92 15.43 -5.96
N GLY A 63 4.62 14.29 -5.87
CA GLY A 63 5.84 14.02 -6.64
C GLY A 63 5.63 13.85 -8.15
N SER A 64 4.39 13.61 -8.59
CA SER A 64 4.06 13.38 -10.01
C SER A 64 3.07 14.39 -10.59
N ALA A 65 2.39 15.16 -9.74
CA ALA A 65 1.38 16.11 -10.15
C ALA A 65 1.99 17.43 -10.66
N ARG A 66 1.40 18.00 -11.72
CA ARG A 66 1.82 19.29 -12.28
C ARG A 66 1.40 20.47 -11.41
N GLN A 67 0.30 20.33 -10.68
CA GLN A 67 -0.26 21.37 -9.82
C GLN A 67 -0.29 20.88 -8.37
N LYS A 68 0.00 21.78 -7.43
CA LYS A 68 -0.10 21.48 -6.00
C LYS A 68 -1.57 21.45 -5.58
N LEU A 69 -1.95 20.47 -4.77
CA LEU A 69 -3.25 20.41 -4.11
C LEU A 69 -3.07 20.77 -2.63
N THR A 70 -3.97 21.56 -2.08
CA THR A 70 -3.91 22.00 -0.68
C THR A 70 -5.20 21.69 0.08
N PHE A 71 -5.10 21.55 1.41
CA PHE A 71 -6.24 21.53 2.33
C PHE A 71 -5.87 22.29 3.60
N ALA A 72 -6.77 23.12 4.11
CA ALA A 72 -6.47 24.03 5.24
C ALA A 72 -5.22 24.91 4.99
N GLY A 73 -4.93 25.24 3.73
CA GLY A 73 -3.73 25.98 3.32
C GLY A 73 -2.43 25.16 3.31
N ILE A 74 -2.47 23.88 3.65
CA ILE A 74 -1.32 22.98 3.71
C ILE A 74 -1.17 22.23 2.38
N PRO A 75 0.01 22.22 1.74
CA PRO A 75 0.28 21.36 0.58
C PRO A 75 0.18 19.88 0.96
N LEU A 76 -0.59 19.12 0.18
CA LEU A 76 -0.85 17.71 0.44
C LEU A 76 0.19 16.83 -0.27
N PRO A 77 0.75 15.78 0.36
CA PRO A 77 1.50 14.74 -0.34
C PRO A 77 0.60 13.87 -1.23
N GLU A 78 -0.62 13.54 -0.79
CA GLU A 78 -1.49 12.58 -1.48
C GLU A 78 -2.99 12.80 -1.19
N VAL A 79 -3.82 12.56 -2.20
CA VAL A 79 -5.28 12.47 -2.07
C VAL A 79 -5.79 11.31 -2.93
N ILE A 80 -6.70 10.49 -2.38
CA ILE A 80 -7.28 9.35 -3.09
C ILE A 80 -8.80 9.42 -3.03
N PHE A 81 -9.43 9.45 -4.21
CA PHE A 81 -10.87 9.31 -4.38
C PHE A 81 -11.18 7.84 -4.71
N TYR A 82 -12.00 7.21 -3.88
CA TYR A 82 -12.45 5.83 -4.07
C TYR A 82 -13.85 5.80 -4.66
N TYR A 83 -14.05 5.04 -5.73
CA TYR A 83 -15.31 4.92 -6.44
C TYR A 83 -15.88 3.52 -6.31
N ASN A 84 -17.21 3.40 -6.45
CA ASN A 84 -17.83 2.09 -6.54
C ASN A 84 -17.31 1.28 -7.74
N ASP A 85 -17.42 -0.04 -7.62
CA ASP A 85 -16.97 -1.04 -8.59
C ASP A 85 -18.07 -1.48 -9.57
N LYS A 86 -19.23 -0.81 -9.54
CA LYS A 86 -20.39 -1.18 -10.36
C LYS A 86 -20.05 -1.11 -11.86
N PRO A 87 -20.63 -2.02 -12.69
CA PRO A 87 -20.48 -1.98 -14.15
C PRO A 87 -21.11 -0.70 -14.72
N ALA A 88 -20.32 0.35 -14.82
CA ALA A 88 -20.67 1.65 -15.37
C ALA A 88 -19.43 2.27 -16.01
N ASP A 89 -19.64 3.25 -16.90
CA ASP A 89 -18.55 4.06 -17.43
C ASP A 89 -17.76 4.67 -16.26
N LYS A 90 -16.43 4.59 -16.30
CA LYS A 90 -15.56 5.01 -15.20
C LYS A 90 -15.75 6.47 -14.79
N LEU A 91 -16.15 7.34 -15.72
CA LEU A 91 -16.37 8.76 -15.45
C LEU A 91 -17.73 9.03 -14.78
N SER A 92 -18.63 8.04 -14.79
CA SER A 92 -19.97 8.10 -14.18
C SER A 92 -20.06 7.44 -12.79
N ARG A 93 -19.03 6.67 -12.40
CA ARG A 93 -18.98 6.00 -11.09
C ARG A 93 -19.03 6.99 -9.95
N LYS A 94 -19.73 6.63 -8.88
CA LYS A 94 -19.92 7.50 -7.71
C LYS A 94 -18.84 7.26 -6.67
N LEU A 95 -18.42 8.34 -6.03
CA LEU A 95 -17.52 8.35 -4.89
C LEU A 95 -18.13 7.59 -3.71
N VAL A 96 -17.33 6.77 -3.05
CA VAL A 96 -17.70 6.02 -1.83
C VAL A 96 -16.85 6.41 -0.62
N SER A 97 -15.64 6.91 -0.86
CA SER A 97 -14.72 7.37 0.19
C SER A 97 -13.68 8.34 -0.39
N LEU A 98 -13.18 9.24 0.45
CA LEU A 98 -12.10 10.16 0.12
C LEU A 98 -11.06 10.13 1.25
N GLN A 99 -9.82 9.79 0.89
CA GLN A 99 -8.67 9.80 1.81
C GLN A 99 -7.74 10.96 1.47
N VAL A 100 -7.30 11.69 2.50
CA VAL A 100 -6.41 12.84 2.36
C VAL A 100 -5.22 12.65 3.29
N SER A 101 -4.03 12.51 2.73
CA SER A 101 -2.78 12.50 3.49
C SER A 101 -2.31 13.94 3.62
N VAL A 102 -2.34 14.50 4.83
CA VAL A 102 -1.85 15.86 5.12
C VAL A 102 -0.35 15.85 5.38
N TYR A 103 0.12 14.82 6.08
CA TYR A 103 1.53 14.60 6.37
C TYR A 103 1.80 13.11 6.52
N ASN A 104 2.93 12.66 6.02
CA ASN A 104 3.58 11.44 6.48
C ASN A 104 5.10 11.60 6.39
N ARG A 105 5.84 11.07 7.36
CA ARG A 105 7.30 11.25 7.44
C ARG A 105 8.04 10.67 6.23
N GLY A 106 7.54 9.60 5.65
CA GLY A 106 8.14 8.94 4.47
C GLY A 106 8.20 9.84 3.23
N ASP A 107 7.10 10.52 2.92
CA ASP A 107 6.96 11.34 1.70
C ASP A 107 7.32 12.81 1.95
N CYS A 108 7.10 13.31 3.17
CA CYS A 108 7.30 14.73 3.52
C CYS A 108 8.62 14.99 4.26
N GLY A 109 9.34 13.95 4.67
CA GLY A 109 10.48 14.05 5.58
C GLY A 109 10.07 14.40 7.02
N HIS A 110 11.07 14.72 7.83
CA HIS A 110 10.86 15.07 9.23
C HIS A 110 10.18 16.43 9.39
N TRP A 111 9.10 16.49 10.18
CA TRP A 111 8.50 17.73 10.68
C TRP A 111 8.74 17.84 12.18
N ASP A 112 9.26 18.99 12.60
CA ASP A 112 9.37 19.31 14.02
C ASP A 112 7.99 19.38 14.70
N LYS A 113 8.01 19.34 16.04
CA LYS A 113 6.81 19.40 16.88
C LYS A 113 5.93 20.62 16.58
N LYS A 114 6.53 21.80 16.34
CA LYS A 114 5.77 23.05 16.16
C LYS A 114 4.98 23.00 14.87
N ARG A 115 5.65 22.69 13.76
CA ARG A 115 5.04 22.58 12.42
C ARG A 115 3.94 21.52 12.40
N PHE A 116 4.17 20.36 13.01
CA PHE A 116 3.17 19.29 13.08
C PHE A 116 1.92 19.74 13.87
N GLN A 117 2.10 20.42 15.00
CA GLN A 117 0.98 20.91 15.81
C GLN A 117 0.21 22.06 15.14
N GLU A 118 0.90 22.96 14.44
CA GLU A 118 0.28 24.01 13.63
C GLU A 118 -0.58 23.42 12.51
N ALA A 119 -0.08 22.38 11.83
CA ALA A 119 -0.82 21.65 10.80
C ALA A 119 -2.07 20.97 11.37
N LEU A 120 -1.95 20.24 12.49
CA LEU A 120 -3.11 19.64 13.18
C LEU A 120 -4.16 20.68 13.54
N THR A 121 -3.74 21.80 14.13
CA THR A 121 -4.64 22.88 14.56
C THR A 121 -5.38 23.49 13.36
N ALA A 122 -4.67 23.73 12.25
CA ALA A 122 -5.27 24.24 11.03
C ALA A 122 -6.31 23.27 10.44
N VAL A 123 -5.98 21.97 10.39
CA VAL A 123 -6.87 20.92 9.91
C VAL A 123 -8.09 20.75 10.81
N GLU A 124 -7.91 20.67 12.13
CA GLU A 124 -9.01 20.56 13.09
C GLU A 124 -9.99 21.74 12.98
N ARG A 125 -9.45 22.97 12.93
CA ARG A 125 -10.27 24.18 12.71
C ARG A 125 -11.06 24.07 11.42
N ARG A 126 -10.41 23.61 10.35
CA ARG A 126 -11.04 23.53 9.03
C ARG A 126 -12.15 22.47 8.98
N LEU A 127 -11.94 21.32 9.61
CA LEU A 127 -12.98 20.28 9.72
C LEU A 127 -14.16 20.74 10.56
N TRP A 128 -13.92 21.50 11.63
CA TRP A 128 -14.99 22.13 12.39
C TRP A 128 -15.82 23.12 11.55
N GLU A 129 -15.17 23.94 10.71
CA GLU A 129 -15.86 24.86 9.79
C GLU A 129 -16.71 24.12 8.75
N LEU A 130 -16.16 23.04 8.17
CA LEU A 130 -16.84 22.23 7.15
C LEU A 130 -18.04 21.45 7.71
N THR A 131 -17.89 20.86 8.89
CA THR A 131 -18.87 19.92 9.45
C THR A 131 -19.90 20.60 10.34
N ARG A 132 -19.52 21.73 10.97
CA ARG A 132 -20.29 22.43 12.01
C ARG A 132 -20.66 21.56 13.21
N ASP A 133 -20.02 20.40 13.36
CA ASP A 133 -20.23 19.50 14.50
C ASP A 133 -19.48 20.04 15.73
N ARG A 134 -20.25 20.39 16.76
CA ARG A 134 -19.72 20.97 18.01
C ARG A 134 -19.29 19.91 19.03
N ASN A 135 -19.61 18.64 18.80
CA ASN A 135 -19.31 17.56 19.74
C ASN A 135 -18.67 16.36 19.02
N PRO A 136 -17.48 16.54 18.42
CA PRO A 136 -16.81 15.46 17.72
C PRO A 136 -16.34 14.37 18.69
N SER A 137 -16.41 13.12 18.24
CA SER A 137 -15.96 11.97 19.03
C SER A 137 -14.44 11.88 19.02
N LYS A 138 -13.80 11.85 20.18
CA LYS A 138 -12.35 11.66 20.32
C LYS A 138 -12.04 10.25 20.80
N SER A 139 -10.98 9.66 20.25
CA SER A 139 -10.54 8.33 20.68
C SER A 139 -9.02 8.17 20.54
N ARG A 140 -8.46 7.30 21.37
CA ARG A 140 -7.04 6.96 21.40
C ARG A 140 -6.86 5.46 21.48
N ARG A 141 -5.88 4.94 20.73
CA ARG A 141 -5.45 3.54 20.79
C ARG A 141 -3.93 3.42 20.73
N PHE A 142 -3.42 2.35 21.33
CA PHE A 142 -2.01 1.98 21.27
C PHE A 142 -1.86 0.65 20.54
N LEU A 143 -1.09 0.63 19.45
CA LEU A 143 -0.66 -0.57 18.73
C LEU A 143 0.85 -0.73 18.93
N GLY A 144 1.28 -1.66 19.78
CA GLY A 144 2.66 -1.62 20.30
C GLY A 144 2.92 -0.29 21.02
N GLN A 145 3.99 0.42 20.63
CA GLN A 145 4.30 1.77 21.11
C GLN A 145 3.67 2.88 20.25
N ALA A 146 3.10 2.54 19.09
CA ALA A 146 2.42 3.49 18.22
C ALA A 146 1.14 4.02 18.89
N ARG A 147 1.08 5.34 19.12
CA ARG A 147 -0.07 6.04 19.70
C ARG A 147 -0.91 6.67 18.60
N ILE A 148 -2.05 6.06 18.32
CA ILE A 148 -3.01 6.53 17.32
C ILE A 148 -4.07 7.36 18.01
N GLU A 149 -4.21 8.61 17.58
CA GLU A 149 -5.26 9.52 17.99
C GLU A 149 -6.26 9.68 16.83
N GLN A 150 -7.54 9.80 17.15
CA GLN A 150 -8.59 10.04 16.17
C GLN A 150 -9.64 11.01 16.72
N ILE A 151 -10.07 11.95 15.87
CA ILE A 151 -11.24 12.78 16.09
C ILE A 151 -12.18 12.58 14.90
N THR A 152 -13.45 12.31 15.16
CA THR A 152 -14.47 12.10 14.14
C THR A 152 -15.60 13.11 14.29
N TRP A 153 -15.85 13.87 13.23
CA TRP A 153 -16.97 14.82 13.12
C TRP A 153 -18.05 14.20 12.24
N ARG A 154 -19.32 14.45 12.57
CA ARG A 154 -20.47 13.94 11.82
C ARG A 154 -21.28 15.07 11.19
N ALA A 155 -21.05 15.34 9.92
CA ALA A 155 -21.80 16.32 9.16
C ALA A 155 -23.13 15.75 8.62
N SER A 156 -23.99 16.63 8.10
CA SER A 156 -25.17 16.21 7.35
C SER A 156 -24.74 15.60 6.01
N GLY A 157 -24.64 14.27 5.92
CA GLY A 157 -24.34 13.53 4.69
C GLY A 157 -23.00 12.80 4.67
N TYR A 158 -22.07 13.13 5.55
CA TYR A 158 -20.80 12.41 5.68
C TYR A 158 -20.27 12.44 7.10
N ASP A 159 -19.42 11.46 7.42
CA ASP A 159 -18.51 11.53 8.55
C ASP A 159 -17.09 11.84 8.05
N VAL A 160 -16.31 12.52 8.88
CA VAL A 160 -14.89 12.75 8.62
C VAL A 160 -14.07 12.43 9.87
N SER A 161 -13.07 11.57 9.70
CA SER A 161 -12.13 11.17 10.75
C SER A 161 -10.76 11.78 10.46
N LEU A 162 -10.26 12.61 11.38
CA LEU A 162 -8.86 13.00 11.47
C LEU A 162 -8.13 11.96 12.31
N ARG A 163 -7.09 11.34 11.75
CA ARG A 163 -6.22 10.40 12.47
C ARG A 163 -4.78 10.86 12.37
N TRP A 164 -4.07 10.78 13.48
CA TRP A 164 -2.66 11.14 13.50
C TRP A 164 -1.89 10.33 14.53
N SER A 165 -0.58 10.36 14.33
CA SER A 165 0.35 9.81 15.29
C SER A 165 1.62 10.67 15.36
N GLY A 166 2.02 10.98 16.58
CA GLY A 166 3.24 11.72 16.86
C GLY A 166 3.43 11.99 18.36
N ARG A 167 4.69 12.05 18.81
CA ARG A 167 5.05 12.48 20.17
C ARG A 167 6.39 13.23 20.17
N GLY A 168 6.34 14.54 20.44
CA GLY A 168 7.55 15.35 20.46
C GLY A 168 8.08 15.53 19.03
N ASP A 169 9.30 15.07 18.79
CA ASP A 169 9.95 15.11 17.48
C ASP A 169 9.73 13.80 16.68
N GLU A 170 9.14 12.76 17.28
CA GLU A 170 8.76 11.52 16.61
C GLU A 170 7.34 11.66 16.03
N ASN A 171 7.20 12.51 15.01
CA ASN A 171 5.94 12.75 14.30
C ASN A 171 5.87 11.86 13.05
N GLU A 172 4.78 11.12 12.88
CA GLU A 172 4.68 10.09 11.84
C GLU A 172 3.72 10.46 10.72
N TYR A 173 2.46 10.76 11.04
CA TYR A 173 1.47 11.06 10.00
C TYR A 173 0.27 11.87 10.52
N ILE A 174 -0.43 12.51 9.57
CA ILE A 174 -1.74 13.16 9.72
C ILE A 174 -2.57 12.77 8.48
N THR A 175 -3.70 12.10 8.67
CA THR A 175 -4.59 11.65 7.59
C THR A 175 -6.06 11.95 7.90
N LEU A 176 -6.84 12.17 6.84
CA LEU A 176 -8.29 12.34 6.89
C LEU A 176 -8.97 11.23 6.10
N LEU A 177 -10.06 10.72 6.64
CA LEU A 177 -10.97 9.82 5.94
C LEU A 177 -12.37 10.42 5.94
N PHE A 178 -12.89 10.76 4.77
CA PHE A 178 -14.29 11.11 4.55
C PHE A 178 -15.02 9.86 4.07
N ALA A 179 -16.15 9.54 4.71
CA ALA A 179 -17.00 8.41 4.32
C ALA A 179 -18.47 8.78 4.48
N GLU A 180 -19.35 7.99 3.86
CA GLU A 180 -20.81 8.15 4.03
C GLU A 180 -21.17 8.17 5.53
N ARG A 181 -22.17 8.97 5.87
CA ARG A 181 -22.57 9.15 7.28
C ARG A 181 -22.98 7.81 7.88
N GLY A 182 -22.38 7.46 9.02
CA GLY A 182 -22.62 6.20 9.71
C GLY A 182 -21.69 5.07 9.28
N SER A 183 -20.85 5.28 8.28
CA SER A 183 -19.86 4.29 7.82
C SER A 183 -18.55 4.35 8.62
N THR A 184 -18.32 5.40 9.41
CA THR A 184 -17.15 5.48 10.30
C THR A 184 -17.48 4.92 11.68
N GLY A 185 -16.58 4.06 12.18
CA GLY A 185 -16.74 3.35 13.45
C GLY A 185 -15.93 3.97 14.57
N LYS A 186 -15.87 3.29 15.72
CA LYS A 186 -14.87 3.64 16.73
C LYS A 186 -13.50 3.17 16.25
N LEU A 187 -12.45 3.94 16.50
CA LEU A 187 -11.06 3.57 16.12
C LEU A 187 -10.68 2.13 16.50
N GLY A 188 -11.14 1.63 17.66
CA GLY A 188 -10.85 0.26 18.08
C GLY A 188 -11.51 -0.84 17.24
N GLU A 189 -12.65 -0.54 16.60
CA GLU A 189 -13.35 -1.41 15.66
C GLU A 189 -12.72 -1.28 14.26
N GLU A 190 -12.46 -0.05 13.81
CA GLU A 190 -11.87 0.25 12.51
C GLU A 190 -10.50 -0.40 12.30
N ILE A 191 -9.65 -0.46 13.33
CA ILE A 191 -8.32 -1.08 13.19
C ILE A 191 -8.35 -2.61 13.18
N ARG A 192 -9.47 -3.24 13.55
CA ARG A 192 -9.58 -4.69 13.65
C ARG A 192 -10.04 -5.29 12.33
N ALA A 193 -9.46 -6.43 11.97
CA ALA A 193 -10.09 -7.31 11.00
C ALA A 193 -11.48 -7.73 11.51
N SER A 194 -12.49 -7.51 10.67
CA SER A 194 -13.90 -7.52 11.06
C SER A 194 -14.75 -8.46 10.22
N LEU A 195 -14.32 -8.78 8.98
CA LEU A 195 -15.12 -9.61 8.08
C LEU A 195 -15.20 -11.06 8.53
N ASN A 196 -16.40 -11.63 8.39
CA ASN A 196 -16.69 -13.01 8.71
C ASN A 196 -16.41 -13.95 7.52
N ARG A 197 -16.45 -15.27 7.77
CA ARG A 197 -16.15 -16.28 6.74
C ARG A 197 -17.09 -16.25 5.53
N SER A 198 -18.33 -15.81 5.67
CA SER A 198 -19.28 -15.71 4.55
C SER A 198 -18.90 -14.58 3.61
N GLU A 199 -18.65 -13.39 4.16
CA GLU A 199 -18.22 -12.21 3.40
C GLU A 199 -16.90 -12.48 2.65
N LEU A 200 -15.96 -13.21 3.27
CA LEU A 200 -14.71 -13.59 2.61
C LEU A 200 -14.90 -14.61 1.48
N ARG A 201 -15.93 -15.45 1.54
CA ARG A 201 -16.23 -16.41 0.44
C ARG A 201 -16.78 -15.69 -0.79
N GLU A 202 -17.54 -14.62 -0.60
CA GLU A 202 -18.11 -13.82 -1.69
C GLU A 202 -17.02 -13.11 -2.51
N ARG A 203 -15.89 -12.78 -1.88
CA ARG A 203 -14.72 -12.19 -2.55
C ARG A 203 -13.90 -13.18 -3.39
N LYS A 204 -14.34 -14.43 -3.52
CA LYS A 204 -13.64 -15.48 -4.27
C LYS A 204 -14.24 -15.64 -5.64
N ILE A 205 -13.40 -15.50 -6.65
CA ILE A 205 -13.74 -15.63 -8.06
C ILE A 205 -13.23 -16.97 -8.56
N LYS A 206 -14.09 -17.67 -9.29
CA LYS A 206 -13.78 -18.92 -10.00
C LYS A 206 -14.01 -18.71 -11.48
N GLU A 207 -12.97 -18.85 -12.26
CA GLU A 207 -13.00 -18.64 -13.71
C GLU A 207 -13.14 -19.98 -14.45
N ARG A 208 -13.60 -19.94 -15.71
CA ARG A 208 -13.91 -21.15 -16.50
C ARG A 208 -12.67 -22.00 -16.81
N ASP A 209 -11.51 -21.36 -16.91
CA ASP A 209 -10.22 -22.02 -17.18
C ASP A 209 -9.73 -22.85 -15.98
N GLY A 210 -10.32 -22.69 -14.80
CA GLY A 210 -9.92 -23.33 -13.55
C GLY A 210 -9.13 -22.42 -12.61
N THR A 211 -8.97 -21.14 -12.94
CA THR A 211 -8.38 -20.14 -12.06
C THR A 211 -9.28 -19.87 -10.86
N ILE A 212 -8.70 -19.93 -9.66
CA ILE A 212 -9.35 -19.56 -8.40
C ILE A 212 -8.56 -18.41 -7.81
N ARG A 213 -9.22 -17.28 -7.57
CA ARG A 213 -8.57 -16.09 -6.99
C ARG A 213 -9.47 -15.31 -6.04
N LEU A 214 -8.85 -14.49 -5.23
CA LEU A 214 -9.47 -13.56 -4.31
C LEU A 214 -9.40 -12.16 -4.89
N GLU A 215 -10.48 -11.41 -4.78
CA GLU A 215 -10.52 -10.00 -5.10
C GLU A 215 -9.97 -9.19 -3.92
N ILE A 216 -8.79 -8.59 -4.13
CA ILE A 216 -8.06 -7.85 -3.09
C ILE A 216 -8.20 -6.35 -3.38
N PRO A 217 -8.61 -5.53 -2.39
CA PRO A 217 -8.70 -4.10 -2.56
C PRO A 217 -7.38 -3.51 -3.13
N PRO A 218 -7.47 -2.62 -4.13
CA PRO A 218 -6.28 -1.90 -4.56
C PRO A 218 -5.81 -0.96 -3.44
N VAL A 219 -4.51 -0.81 -3.29
CA VAL A 219 -3.87 0.26 -2.51
C VAL A 219 -2.66 0.66 -3.31
N THR A 220 -2.42 1.97 -3.41
CA THR A 220 -1.23 2.46 -4.08
C THR A 220 -0.15 2.75 -3.04
N GLN A 221 1.01 2.12 -3.17
CA GLN A 221 2.16 2.37 -2.31
C GLN A 221 2.57 3.86 -2.33
N GLY A 222 2.98 4.38 -1.17
CA GLY A 222 3.70 5.65 -1.06
C GLY A 222 5.12 5.60 -1.65
N GLY A 223 6.04 6.44 -1.17
CA GLY A 223 7.44 6.44 -1.62
C GLY A 223 8.23 5.13 -1.44
N LYS A 224 9.54 5.19 -1.72
CA LYS A 224 10.45 4.02 -1.65
C LYS A 224 10.44 3.38 -0.24
N GLY A 225 10.44 2.05 -0.18
CA GLY A 225 10.54 1.28 1.07
C GLY A 225 9.21 0.83 1.70
N TYR A 226 8.06 1.25 1.14
CA TYR A 226 6.73 0.94 1.67
C TYR A 226 6.08 -0.35 1.13
N CYS A 227 6.76 -1.16 0.30
CA CYS A 227 6.14 -2.31 -0.36
C CYS A 227 5.55 -3.33 0.64
N VAL A 228 6.24 -3.57 1.75
CA VAL A 228 5.77 -4.45 2.84
C VAL A 228 4.55 -3.83 3.55
N GLY A 229 4.62 -2.54 3.90
CA GLY A 229 3.52 -1.82 4.55
C GLY A 229 2.25 -1.77 3.69
N ALA A 230 2.38 -1.43 2.41
CA ALA A 230 1.27 -1.40 1.47
C ALA A 230 0.68 -2.80 1.20
N THR A 231 1.53 -3.83 1.12
CA THR A 231 1.08 -5.23 0.98
C THR A 231 0.22 -5.64 2.17
N LEU A 232 0.67 -5.31 3.38
CA LEU A 232 -0.04 -5.63 4.61
C LEU A 232 -1.32 -4.80 4.78
N GLU A 233 -1.30 -3.52 4.42
CA GLU A 233 -2.51 -2.68 4.36
C GLU A 233 -3.57 -3.33 3.46
N ARG A 234 -3.21 -3.75 2.25
CA ARG A 234 -4.15 -4.40 1.32
C ARG A 234 -4.78 -5.67 1.90
N VAL A 235 -3.98 -6.49 2.57
CA VAL A 235 -4.48 -7.72 3.21
C VAL A 235 -5.36 -7.40 4.43
N LEU A 236 -5.03 -6.39 5.22
CA LEU A 236 -5.86 -5.93 6.34
C LEU A 236 -7.19 -5.32 5.86
N LYS A 237 -7.16 -4.48 4.81
CA LYS A 237 -8.37 -3.97 4.13
C LYS A 237 -9.20 -5.10 3.52
N TYR A 238 -8.57 -6.14 3.00
CA TYR A 238 -9.27 -7.34 2.55
C TYR A 238 -10.06 -8.01 3.70
N PHE A 239 -9.63 -7.86 4.94
CA PHE A 239 -10.36 -8.33 6.13
C PHE A 239 -11.22 -7.24 6.81
N GLY A 240 -11.42 -6.08 6.19
CA GLY A 240 -12.27 -5.00 6.68
C GLY A 240 -11.64 -4.12 7.77
N SER A 241 -10.30 -4.07 7.83
CA SER A 241 -9.55 -3.16 8.70
C SER A 241 -9.15 -1.90 7.94
N GLU A 242 -9.27 -0.74 8.59
CA GLU A 242 -8.87 0.58 8.10
C GLU A 242 -7.45 0.97 8.55
N VAL A 243 -6.60 -0.03 8.83
CA VAL A 243 -5.16 0.19 9.09
C VAL A 243 -4.46 0.49 7.78
N ASP A 244 -3.78 1.63 7.72
CA ASP A 244 -2.98 2.05 6.57
C ASP A 244 -1.48 1.75 6.72
N GLN A 245 -0.73 1.90 5.62
CA GLN A 245 0.71 1.70 5.56
C GLN A 245 1.50 2.57 6.53
N HIS A 246 0.99 3.74 6.94
CA HIS A 246 1.68 4.64 7.88
C HIS A 246 1.58 4.13 9.31
N ILE A 247 0.41 3.60 9.70
CA ILE A 247 0.25 2.89 10.97
C ILE A 247 1.19 1.67 11.02
N ILE A 248 1.27 0.91 9.92
CA ILE A 248 2.14 -0.27 9.84
C ILE A 248 3.61 0.12 9.96
N ALA A 249 4.04 1.16 9.23
CA ALA A 249 5.41 1.68 9.30
C ALA A 249 5.79 2.12 10.72
N GLN A 250 4.90 2.82 11.42
CA GLN A 250 5.15 3.23 12.80
C GLN A 250 5.24 2.03 13.76
N ILE A 251 4.36 1.04 13.61
CA ILE A 251 4.43 -0.20 14.41
C ILE A 251 5.80 -0.86 14.21
N ALA A 252 6.26 -0.97 12.96
CA ALA A 252 7.55 -1.55 12.60
C ALA A 252 8.75 -0.75 13.17
N GLU A 253 8.77 0.57 13.02
CA GLU A 253 9.89 1.40 13.49
C GLU A 253 10.00 1.44 15.01
N SER A 254 8.86 1.40 15.72
CA SER A 254 8.86 1.34 17.19
C SER A 254 9.48 0.05 17.77
N ASP A 255 9.72 -0.95 16.93
CA ASP A 255 10.31 -2.26 17.28
C ASP A 255 11.74 -2.44 16.67
N ALA A 256 12.32 -1.41 16.05
CA ALA A 256 13.50 -1.47 15.18
C ALA A 256 14.87 -1.71 15.87
N ARG A 257 14.93 -2.47 16.97
CA ARG A 257 16.20 -2.93 17.58
C ARG A 257 16.85 -4.10 16.84
N LEU A 258 16.24 -4.62 15.76
CA LEU A 258 16.66 -5.83 15.05
C LEU A 258 16.86 -5.52 13.55
N GLY A 259 17.80 -6.17 12.88
CA GLY A 259 18.12 -5.95 11.47
C GLY A 259 17.01 -6.33 10.47
N THR A 260 17.23 -5.98 9.20
CA THR A 260 16.36 -6.10 7.99
C THR A 260 14.91 -5.61 8.15
N SER A 261 14.52 -4.62 7.34
CA SER A 261 13.24 -3.89 7.46
C SER A 261 11.97 -4.76 7.35
N ILE A 262 12.01 -5.91 6.68
CA ILE A 262 10.85 -6.79 6.53
C ILE A 262 10.57 -7.64 7.77
N ASP A 263 11.61 -8.26 8.35
CA ASP A 263 11.46 -9.14 9.50
C ASP A 263 11.01 -8.34 10.73
N VAL A 264 11.55 -7.13 10.89
CA VAL A 264 11.10 -6.16 11.88
C VAL A 264 9.63 -5.83 11.70
N ALA A 265 9.19 -5.48 10.48
CA ALA A 265 7.80 -5.13 10.21
C ALA A 265 6.85 -6.30 10.48
N LEU A 266 7.21 -7.51 10.06
CA LEU A 266 6.42 -8.72 10.30
C LEU A 266 6.35 -9.07 11.77
N GLN A 267 7.46 -8.96 12.50
CA GLN A 267 7.50 -9.23 13.94
C GLN A 267 6.65 -8.22 14.72
N ALA A 268 6.77 -6.93 14.40
CA ALA A 268 5.98 -5.89 15.03
C ALA A 268 4.47 -6.10 14.78
N LEU A 269 4.08 -6.55 13.59
CA LEU A 269 2.69 -6.89 13.29
C LEU A 269 2.22 -8.18 13.98
N LYS A 270 3.08 -9.21 14.10
CA LYS A 270 2.78 -10.41 14.92
C LYS A 270 2.48 -10.00 16.36
N ASN A 271 3.29 -9.10 16.92
CA ASN A 271 3.09 -8.52 18.26
C ASN A 271 1.76 -7.74 18.35
N ALA A 272 1.38 -7.01 17.31
CA ALA A 272 0.11 -6.28 17.23
C ALA A 272 -1.11 -7.17 16.90
N GLY A 273 -0.92 -8.41 16.47
CA GLY A 273 -1.97 -9.26 15.86
C GLY A 273 -3.22 -9.43 16.71
N ARG A 274 -3.10 -9.55 18.05
CA ARG A 274 -4.27 -9.63 18.95
C ARG A 274 -5.12 -8.36 18.93
N LYS A 275 -4.47 -7.19 18.85
CA LYS A 275 -5.16 -5.89 18.81
C LYS A 275 -5.80 -5.66 17.43
N LEU A 276 -5.14 -6.12 16.36
CA LEU A 276 -5.62 -6.09 14.98
C LEU A 276 -6.64 -7.18 14.64
N ASN A 277 -6.92 -8.11 15.55
CA ASN A 277 -7.76 -9.28 15.32
C ASN A 277 -7.27 -10.22 14.20
N VAL A 278 -5.96 -10.31 14.01
CA VAL A 278 -5.33 -11.20 13.02
C VAL A 278 -4.30 -12.11 13.66
N ARG A 279 -4.05 -13.23 12.99
CA ARG A 279 -2.93 -14.14 13.21
C ARG A 279 -2.01 -14.01 12.01
N ILE A 280 -0.74 -13.70 12.29
CA ILE A 280 0.32 -13.62 11.29
C ILE A 280 1.25 -14.80 11.53
N GLN A 281 1.51 -15.58 10.49
CA GLN A 281 2.32 -16.79 10.55
C GLN A 281 3.25 -16.84 9.35
N ASP A 282 4.53 -17.12 9.59
CA ASP A 282 5.45 -17.45 8.51
C ASP A 282 5.13 -18.88 8.04
N VAL A 283 4.73 -19.01 6.79
CA VAL A 283 4.54 -20.31 6.12
C VAL A 283 5.87 -20.80 5.57
N TYR A 284 6.66 -19.88 5.02
CA TYR A 284 8.01 -20.15 4.50
C TYR A 284 8.92 -18.95 4.73
N VAL A 285 10.18 -19.22 5.07
CA VAL A 285 11.27 -18.23 5.19
C VAL A 285 12.52 -18.83 4.55
N ASP A 286 13.12 -18.10 3.62
CA ASP A 286 14.42 -18.41 3.05
C ASP A 286 15.53 -17.70 3.83
N ASP A 287 16.28 -18.46 4.61
CA ASP A 287 17.39 -17.99 5.42
C ASP A 287 18.68 -17.76 4.62
N SER A 288 18.67 -18.02 3.31
CA SER A 288 19.85 -17.84 2.44
C SER A 288 20.38 -16.41 2.45
N PHE A 289 19.51 -15.41 2.69
CA PHE A 289 19.89 -13.99 2.75
C PHE A 289 20.15 -13.49 4.17
N ALA A 290 19.94 -14.32 5.19
CA ALA A 290 20.05 -13.92 6.60
C ALA A 290 21.49 -13.92 7.13
N SER A 291 22.44 -14.56 6.43
CA SER A 291 23.83 -14.65 6.85
C SER A 291 24.81 -14.73 5.68
N LEU A 292 26.07 -14.36 5.94
CA LEU A 292 27.16 -14.50 4.96
C LEU A 292 27.34 -15.96 4.51
N LEU A 293 27.18 -16.91 5.44
CA LEU A 293 27.24 -18.34 5.12
C LEU A 293 26.09 -18.77 4.20
N GLY A 294 24.88 -18.29 4.47
CA GLY A 294 23.71 -18.51 3.62
C GLY A 294 23.94 -18.00 2.20
N LEU A 295 24.44 -16.76 2.07
CA LEU A 295 24.71 -16.12 0.79
C LEU A 295 25.79 -16.88 0.00
N ASN A 296 26.89 -17.26 0.65
CA ASN A 296 27.93 -18.06 0.02
C ASN A 296 27.39 -19.41 -0.46
N ASN A 297 26.52 -20.06 0.32
CA ASN A 297 25.90 -21.32 -0.08
C ASN A 297 24.92 -21.15 -1.24
N LEU A 298 24.18 -20.04 -1.29
CA LEU A 298 23.32 -19.68 -2.42
C LEU A 298 24.14 -19.53 -3.70
N PHE A 299 25.21 -18.75 -3.67
CA PHE A 299 26.08 -18.52 -4.82
C PHE A 299 26.84 -19.78 -5.25
N LYS A 300 27.25 -20.65 -4.33
CA LYS A 300 27.80 -21.97 -4.68
C LYS A 300 26.81 -22.84 -5.47
N LYS A 301 25.53 -22.85 -5.07
CA LYS A 301 24.47 -23.58 -5.78
C LYS A 301 24.21 -22.97 -7.16
N TYR A 302 24.16 -21.65 -7.24
CA TYR A 302 24.07 -20.92 -8.50
C TYR A 302 25.23 -21.29 -9.43
N ASN A 303 26.48 -21.15 -8.99
CA ASN A 303 27.67 -21.45 -9.78
C ASN A 303 27.71 -22.91 -10.26
N ARG A 304 27.22 -23.85 -9.45
CA ARG A 304 27.08 -25.25 -9.89
C ARG A 304 26.16 -25.37 -11.10
N GLN A 305 25.05 -24.65 -11.13
CA GLN A 305 24.15 -24.64 -12.30
C GLN A 305 24.74 -23.83 -13.47
N ALA A 306 25.37 -22.68 -13.19
CA ALA A 306 26.02 -21.87 -14.21
C ALA A 306 27.05 -22.70 -15.01
N ARG A 307 27.89 -23.48 -14.31
CA ARG A 307 28.85 -24.41 -14.93
C ARG A 307 28.19 -25.47 -15.80
N LEU A 308 27.07 -26.05 -15.37
CA LEU A 308 26.34 -27.05 -16.15
C LEU A 308 25.75 -26.45 -17.44
N GLN A 309 25.46 -25.14 -17.44
CA GLN A 309 24.89 -24.42 -18.57
C GLN A 309 25.93 -23.63 -19.40
N GLY A 310 27.21 -23.69 -19.03
CA GLY A 310 28.28 -22.92 -19.69
C GLY A 310 28.16 -21.40 -19.51
N LEU A 311 27.52 -20.94 -18.43
CA LEU A 311 27.27 -19.53 -18.15
C LEU A 311 28.22 -18.97 -17.08
N PRO A 312 28.41 -17.63 -17.02
CA PRO A 312 29.31 -17.01 -16.04
C PRO A 312 28.95 -17.30 -14.58
N GLU A 313 29.98 -17.56 -13.79
CA GLU A 313 29.91 -17.69 -12.33
C GLU A 313 29.94 -16.32 -11.63
N VAL A 314 29.47 -16.28 -10.37
CA VAL A 314 29.62 -15.14 -9.46
C VAL A 314 30.60 -15.46 -8.33
N ASP A 315 31.05 -14.46 -7.57
CA ASP A 315 31.90 -14.70 -6.39
C ASP A 315 31.07 -15.35 -5.28
N SER A 316 31.36 -16.63 -5.01
CA SER A 316 30.69 -17.44 -3.99
C SER A 316 31.44 -17.48 -2.65
N THR A 317 32.46 -16.63 -2.51
CA THR A 317 33.31 -16.48 -1.33
C THR A 317 33.36 -15.04 -0.85
N LEU A 318 32.18 -14.43 -0.69
CA LEU A 318 32.04 -13.07 -0.21
C LEU A 318 32.82 -12.88 1.10
N ARG A 319 33.70 -11.88 1.12
CA ARG A 319 34.42 -11.43 2.32
C ARG A 319 34.11 -9.95 2.55
N PRO A 320 33.89 -9.51 3.80
CA PRO A 320 33.77 -8.09 4.10
C PRO A 320 35.04 -7.34 3.68
N ARG A 321 34.93 -6.27 2.89
CA ARG A 321 36.02 -5.31 2.64
C ARG A 321 35.73 -4.04 3.43
N GLY A 322 36.58 -3.70 4.39
CA GLY A 322 36.33 -2.55 5.26
C GLY A 322 35.04 -2.65 6.09
N GLY A 323 34.61 -3.87 6.41
CA GLY A 323 33.36 -4.13 7.16
C GLY A 323 32.08 -4.13 6.32
N VAL A 324 32.17 -3.89 5.01
CA VAL A 324 31.02 -3.85 4.10
C VAL A 324 31.13 -4.95 3.04
N ILE A 325 30.00 -5.57 2.71
CA ILE A 325 29.87 -6.50 1.58
C ILE A 325 29.00 -5.79 0.53
N ASP A 326 29.57 -5.53 -0.65
CA ASP A 326 28.77 -5.05 -1.78
C ASP A 326 28.01 -6.23 -2.40
N LEU A 327 26.87 -6.53 -1.78
CA LEU A 327 25.97 -7.57 -2.24
C LEU A 327 25.25 -7.17 -3.54
N SER A 328 25.12 -5.87 -3.82
CA SER A 328 24.35 -5.37 -4.95
C SER A 328 25.00 -5.77 -6.29
N ASP A 329 26.33 -5.64 -6.40
CA ASP A 329 27.05 -5.99 -7.63
C ASP A 329 26.97 -7.49 -7.96
N GLN A 330 27.05 -8.37 -6.95
CA GLN A 330 26.93 -9.82 -7.18
C GLN A 330 25.51 -10.20 -7.59
N LEU A 331 24.50 -9.62 -6.93
CA LEU A 331 23.09 -9.92 -7.24
C LEU A 331 22.68 -9.45 -8.62
N THR A 332 23.24 -8.34 -9.14
CA THR A 332 22.95 -7.87 -10.50
C THR A 332 23.58 -8.73 -11.60
N ARG A 333 24.56 -9.57 -11.27
CA ARG A 333 25.22 -10.48 -12.23
C ARG A 333 24.55 -11.84 -12.34
N LEU A 334 23.58 -12.13 -11.49
CA LEU A 334 22.86 -13.41 -11.54
C LEU A 334 22.02 -13.49 -12.81
N ASP A 335 22.23 -14.54 -13.58
CA ASP A 335 21.33 -14.92 -14.66
C ASP A 335 20.02 -15.47 -14.06
N PRO A 336 18.86 -14.91 -14.43
CA PRO A 336 17.56 -15.34 -13.88
C PRO A 336 17.25 -16.82 -14.10
N SER A 337 17.57 -17.35 -15.28
CA SER A 337 17.28 -18.74 -15.64
C SER A 337 18.16 -19.72 -14.85
N VAL A 338 19.45 -19.38 -14.68
CA VAL A 338 20.39 -20.14 -13.84
C VAL A 338 19.96 -20.08 -12.37
N PHE A 339 19.57 -18.91 -11.89
CA PHE A 339 19.11 -18.76 -10.50
C PHE A 339 17.88 -19.61 -10.23
N ILE A 340 16.87 -19.55 -11.11
CA ILE A 340 15.66 -20.36 -11.00
C ILE A 340 16.03 -21.85 -10.99
N ALA A 341 16.85 -22.31 -11.94
CA ALA A 341 17.32 -23.70 -11.99
C ALA A 341 18.11 -24.12 -10.74
N SER A 342 18.85 -23.20 -10.11
CA SER A 342 19.61 -23.47 -8.88
C SER A 342 18.74 -23.62 -7.63
N ARG A 343 17.55 -23.03 -7.67
CA ARG A 343 16.54 -23.00 -6.60
C ARG A 343 15.48 -24.08 -6.77
N GLN A 344 15.29 -24.60 -7.98
CA GLN A 344 14.49 -25.77 -8.29
C GLN A 344 15.12 -27.02 -7.65
N LYS A 345 14.92 -27.19 -6.34
CA LYS A 345 15.08 -28.47 -5.68
C LYS A 345 13.83 -29.28 -5.97
N ARG A 346 14.01 -30.44 -6.64
CA ARG A 346 13.06 -31.57 -6.81
C ARG A 346 11.59 -31.20 -6.56
N ASP A 347 10.73 -31.27 -7.58
CA ASP A 347 9.25 -31.30 -7.57
C ASP A 347 8.46 -31.16 -6.25
N ARG A 348 8.87 -31.86 -5.19
CA ARG A 348 8.30 -31.84 -3.84
C ARG A 348 8.15 -30.44 -3.25
N ASP A 349 9.17 -29.58 -3.29
CA ASP A 349 9.13 -28.28 -2.61
C ASP A 349 8.15 -27.33 -3.31
N ALA A 350 8.19 -27.29 -4.65
CA ALA A 350 7.22 -26.55 -5.46
C ALA A 350 5.79 -27.08 -5.27
N LYS A 351 5.60 -28.41 -5.26
CA LYS A 351 4.29 -29.05 -4.98
C LYS A 351 3.76 -28.68 -3.60
N TRP A 352 4.61 -28.68 -2.58
CA TRP A 352 4.25 -28.22 -1.24
C TRP A 352 3.85 -26.73 -1.25
N PHE A 353 4.63 -25.88 -1.90
CA PHE A 353 4.35 -24.45 -2.02
C PHE A 353 2.97 -24.20 -2.67
N MET A 354 2.66 -24.90 -3.77
CA MET A 354 1.32 -24.84 -4.40
C MET A 354 0.23 -25.34 -3.46
N GLN A 355 0.48 -26.40 -2.69
CA GLN A 355 -0.49 -26.93 -1.72
C GLN A 355 -0.77 -25.91 -0.60
N GLU A 356 0.25 -25.22 -0.09
CA GLU A 356 0.06 -24.15 0.91
C GLU A 356 -0.72 -22.97 0.35
N ILE A 357 -0.43 -22.55 -0.89
CA ILE A 357 -1.22 -21.51 -1.57
C ILE A 357 -2.68 -21.95 -1.67
N ARG A 358 -2.94 -23.15 -2.19
CA ARG A 358 -4.29 -23.70 -2.32
C ARG A 358 -5.02 -23.76 -0.98
N ASN A 359 -4.38 -24.30 0.06
CA ASN A 359 -4.97 -24.43 1.40
C ASN A 359 -5.47 -23.10 1.96
N ASN A 360 -4.76 -22.00 1.68
CA ASN A 360 -5.11 -20.68 2.17
C ASN A 360 -6.11 -19.96 1.26
N ILE A 361 -5.92 -19.98 -0.06
CA ILE A 361 -6.84 -19.37 -1.02
C ILE A 361 -8.22 -20.05 -0.96
N ASP A 362 -8.30 -21.37 -0.80
CA ASP A 362 -9.56 -22.09 -0.64
C ASP A 362 -10.31 -21.69 0.64
N ARG A 363 -9.59 -21.17 1.65
CA ARG A 363 -10.17 -20.59 2.87
C ARG A 363 -10.44 -19.09 2.77
N SER A 364 -10.23 -18.49 1.60
CA SER A 364 -10.31 -17.06 1.35
C SER A 364 -9.27 -16.25 2.14
N TYR A 365 -8.07 -16.79 2.31
CA TYR A 365 -6.95 -16.09 2.96
C TYR A 365 -5.85 -15.81 1.94
N PRO A 366 -5.65 -14.55 1.53
CA PRO A 366 -4.51 -14.18 0.70
C PRO A 366 -3.20 -14.35 1.47
N LEU A 367 -2.10 -14.52 0.74
CA LEU A 367 -0.77 -14.68 1.31
C LEU A 367 0.08 -13.46 0.94
N CYS A 368 0.69 -12.83 1.95
CA CYS A 368 1.76 -11.88 1.70
C CYS A 368 2.97 -12.66 1.21
N TRP A 369 3.53 -12.23 0.09
CA TRP A 369 4.60 -12.93 -0.59
C TRP A 369 5.74 -11.97 -0.86
N THR A 370 6.92 -12.30 -0.37
CA THR A 370 8.11 -11.51 -0.70
C THR A 370 9.06 -12.32 -1.53
N LEU A 371 9.66 -11.63 -2.48
CA LEU A 371 10.36 -12.22 -3.58
C LEU A 371 11.53 -11.36 -4.02
N ILE A 372 12.43 -12.01 -4.72
CA ILE A 372 13.48 -11.37 -5.48
C ILE A 372 12.92 -10.89 -6.82
N MET A 373 13.32 -9.68 -7.20
CA MET A 373 13.06 -9.06 -8.49
C MET A 373 14.38 -8.91 -9.23
N PHE A 374 14.48 -9.51 -10.42
CA PHE A 374 15.65 -9.32 -11.27
C PHE A 374 15.58 -7.99 -12.02
N PRO A 375 16.69 -7.47 -12.57
CA PRO A 375 16.69 -6.24 -13.35
C PRO A 375 15.56 -6.16 -14.38
N GLN A 376 15.32 -7.22 -15.15
CA GLN A 376 14.25 -7.25 -16.17
C GLN A 376 12.82 -7.23 -15.60
N ASP A 377 12.67 -7.54 -14.31
CA ASP A 377 11.37 -7.50 -13.62
C ASP A 377 11.07 -6.09 -13.06
N THR A 378 12.03 -5.15 -13.10
CA THR A 378 11.93 -3.82 -12.47
C THR A 378 12.01 -2.69 -13.48
N GLN A 379 11.28 -1.60 -13.22
CA GLN A 379 11.36 -0.40 -14.06
C GLN A 379 12.73 0.30 -13.98
N GLN A 380 13.44 0.14 -12.85
CA GLN A 380 14.76 0.74 -12.66
C GLN A 380 15.90 -0.11 -13.24
N GLY A 381 15.62 -1.30 -13.75
CA GLY A 381 16.64 -2.20 -14.29
C GLY A 381 17.64 -2.68 -13.23
N ARG A 382 17.19 -2.90 -11.98
CA ARG A 382 18.08 -3.31 -10.87
C ARG A 382 17.50 -4.50 -10.09
N PHE A 383 18.40 -5.29 -9.53
CA PHE A 383 18.00 -6.31 -8.56
C PHE A 383 17.35 -5.66 -7.34
N SER A 384 16.25 -6.22 -6.84
CA SER A 384 15.57 -5.72 -5.66
C SER A 384 14.82 -6.82 -4.92
N PHE A 385 14.43 -6.54 -3.68
CA PHE A 385 13.42 -7.32 -2.97
C PHE A 385 12.09 -6.59 -3.06
N HIS A 386 11.01 -7.35 -3.22
CA HIS A 386 9.68 -6.77 -3.30
C HIS A 386 8.67 -7.59 -2.49
N ALA A 387 7.53 -6.96 -2.18
CA ALA A 387 6.40 -7.58 -1.49
C ALA A 387 5.14 -7.47 -2.36
N ARG A 388 4.45 -8.60 -2.53
CA ARG A 388 3.26 -8.78 -3.34
C ARG A 388 2.23 -9.61 -2.57
N ILE A 389 1.07 -9.80 -3.16
CA ILE A 389 0.03 -10.68 -2.61
C ILE A 389 -0.19 -11.82 -3.58
N ILE A 390 0.01 -13.06 -3.13
CA ILE A 390 -0.53 -14.23 -3.82
C ILE A 390 -2.00 -14.30 -3.42
N ASN A 391 -2.87 -14.11 -4.41
CA ASN A 391 -4.31 -14.09 -4.23
C ASN A 391 -5.02 -15.19 -5.03
N GLY A 392 -4.31 -16.08 -5.71
CA GLY A 392 -4.95 -17.19 -6.41
C GLY A 392 -3.99 -18.22 -6.98
N TYR A 393 -4.56 -19.20 -7.68
CA TYR A 393 -3.83 -20.27 -8.36
C TYR A 393 -4.63 -20.82 -9.55
N ASN A 394 -3.95 -21.50 -10.46
CA ASN A 394 -4.53 -22.36 -11.48
C ASN A 394 -3.76 -23.69 -11.53
N LEU A 395 -4.42 -24.79 -11.14
CA LEU A 395 -3.78 -26.10 -11.06
C LEU A 395 -3.53 -26.74 -12.44
N LYS A 396 -4.35 -26.40 -13.45
CA LYS A 396 -4.17 -26.95 -14.80
C LYS A 396 -2.93 -26.36 -15.46
N ASN A 397 -2.70 -25.07 -15.26
CA ASN A 397 -1.57 -24.35 -15.85
C ASN A 397 -0.33 -24.37 -14.95
N ASN A 398 -0.45 -24.91 -13.73
CA ASN A 398 0.60 -24.89 -12.70
C ASN A 398 1.13 -23.47 -12.43
N THR A 399 0.22 -22.51 -12.28
CA THR A 399 0.55 -21.08 -12.05
C THR A 399 -0.06 -20.55 -10.76
N ILE A 400 0.62 -19.57 -10.18
CA ILE A 400 0.07 -18.73 -9.12
C ILE A 400 -0.53 -17.47 -9.72
N ILE A 401 -1.52 -16.90 -9.04
CA ILE A 401 -2.08 -15.58 -9.34
C ILE A 401 -1.65 -14.62 -8.23
N TYR A 402 -1.12 -13.46 -8.62
CA TYR A 402 -0.64 -12.46 -7.69
C TYR A 402 -1.00 -11.04 -8.14
N THR A 403 -0.92 -10.09 -7.21
CA THR A 403 -1.10 -8.66 -7.51
C THR A 403 0.00 -7.83 -6.86
N ASP A 404 0.34 -6.71 -7.49
CA ASP A 404 1.30 -5.74 -6.98
C ASP A 404 0.62 -4.59 -6.21
N THR A 405 1.37 -3.80 -5.43
CA THR A 405 0.86 -2.66 -4.64
C THR A 405 0.89 -1.33 -5.40
N TRP A 406 1.11 -1.32 -6.72
CA TRP A 406 1.20 -0.09 -7.51
C TRP A 406 0.50 -0.18 -8.87
N GLY A 407 -0.11 0.95 -9.29
CA GLY A 407 -0.49 1.24 -10.68
C GLY A 407 -1.36 0.18 -11.38
N PRO A 408 -1.28 0.10 -12.73
CA PRO A 408 -1.91 -0.96 -13.52
C PRO A 408 -1.46 -2.36 -13.11
N GLU A 409 -0.34 -2.47 -12.37
CA GLU A 409 0.21 -3.73 -11.86
C GLU A 409 -0.52 -4.27 -10.62
N SER A 410 -1.46 -3.51 -10.06
CA SER A 410 -2.46 -4.00 -9.12
C SER A 410 -3.45 -5.00 -9.75
N THR A 411 -3.44 -5.13 -11.08
CA THR A 411 -4.17 -6.19 -11.78
C THR A 411 -3.64 -7.59 -11.44
N PRO A 412 -4.51 -8.61 -11.44
CA PRO A 412 -4.07 -9.99 -11.34
C PRO A 412 -3.07 -10.34 -12.45
N LYS A 413 -1.92 -10.87 -12.06
CA LYS A 413 -0.87 -11.41 -12.92
C LYS A 413 -0.67 -12.89 -12.61
N THR A 414 -0.10 -13.62 -13.56
CA THR A 414 0.21 -15.04 -13.40
C THR A 414 1.71 -15.29 -13.42
N MET A 415 2.20 -16.23 -12.61
CA MET A 415 3.59 -16.70 -12.66
C MET A 415 3.62 -18.23 -12.63
N PRO A 416 4.46 -18.90 -13.45
CA PRO A 416 4.71 -20.33 -13.32
C PRO A 416 5.15 -20.71 -11.90
N LEU A 417 4.66 -21.83 -11.39
CA LEU A 417 4.92 -22.27 -10.02
C LEU A 417 6.42 -22.34 -9.69
N ASP A 418 7.23 -22.91 -10.58
CA ASP A 418 8.65 -23.10 -10.32
C ASP A 418 9.42 -21.78 -10.27
N GLU A 419 9.01 -20.80 -11.09
CA GLU A 419 9.57 -19.45 -11.04
C GLU A 419 9.17 -18.77 -9.73
N ALA A 420 7.89 -18.84 -9.36
CA ALA A 420 7.39 -18.24 -8.13
C ALA A 420 8.09 -18.82 -6.90
N TRP A 421 8.19 -20.14 -6.81
CA TRP A 421 8.92 -20.84 -5.76
C TRP A 421 10.38 -20.39 -5.69
N ALA A 422 11.08 -20.39 -6.84
CA ALA A 422 12.49 -20.03 -6.88
C ALA A 422 12.77 -18.61 -6.40
N LYS A 423 11.90 -17.65 -6.77
CA LYS A 423 12.01 -16.23 -6.39
C LYS A 423 11.55 -15.94 -4.96
N THR A 424 10.82 -16.85 -4.31
CA THR A 424 10.25 -16.64 -2.97
C THR A 424 11.34 -16.52 -1.91
N THR A 425 11.24 -15.47 -1.09
CA THR A 425 12.02 -15.33 0.15
C THR A 425 11.14 -15.52 1.38
N HIS A 426 9.90 -15.00 1.39
CA HIS A 426 8.94 -15.28 2.44
C HIS A 426 7.55 -15.56 1.87
N LEU A 427 6.84 -16.50 2.52
CA LEU A 427 5.41 -16.69 2.36
C LEU A 427 4.78 -16.52 3.73
N ILE A 428 3.90 -15.53 3.87
CA ILE A 428 3.32 -15.14 5.14
C ILE A 428 1.79 -15.23 5.05
N LEU A 429 1.21 -15.96 5.99
CA LEU A 429 -0.22 -16.00 6.20
C LEU A 429 -0.62 -14.87 7.14
N VAL A 430 -1.55 -14.02 6.69
CA VAL A 430 -2.33 -13.14 7.55
C VAL A 430 -3.77 -13.65 7.50
N ALA A 431 -4.32 -14.05 8.65
CA ALA A 431 -5.69 -14.56 8.74
C ALA A 431 -6.43 -13.90 9.91
N PRO A 432 -7.76 -13.71 9.83
CA PRO A 432 -8.57 -13.33 10.97
C PRO A 432 -8.43 -14.36 12.11
N ARG A 433 -8.54 -13.89 13.35
CA ARG A 433 -8.51 -14.76 14.54
C ARG A 433 -9.80 -15.52 14.79
#